data_AF-A0A1Z8TKL6-F1
#
_entry.id   AF-A0A1Z8TKL6-F1
#
_cell.length_a   1.000
_cell.length_b   1.000
_cell.length_c   1.000
_cell.angle_alpha   90.00
_cell.angle_beta   90.00
_cell.angle_gamma   90.00
#
_symmetry.space_group_name_H-M   'P 1'
#
loop_
_entity.id
_entity.type
_entity.pdbx_description
1 polymer ?
#
loop_
_entity_poly.entity_id
_entity_poly.type
_entity_poly.pdbx_seq_one_letter_code
_entity_poly.pdbx_strand_id
1 'polypeptide(L)'
;MGGHIKVHQGLESPSLCKGPLPSWDLQVAAENAQMQGIVLTSAHFEILELARSFFVQYGFSPSSRPLSKYISEKKGLEKGRSIYLLRLFPQQPAILIAKIAGLPKPKNCL
;
A
#
# COMPACT_ATOMS: atom_id res chain seq x y z
N MET A 1 -17.44 -32.77 -17.48
CA MET A 1 -16.81 -31.43 -17.37
C MET A 1 -17.05 -30.96 -15.93
N GLY A 2 -16.14 -31.00 -14.97
CA GLY A 2 -14.75 -30.53 -14.98
C GLY A 2 -14.61 -29.40 -13.93
N GLY A 3 -14.81 -29.72 -12.65
CA GLY A 3 -14.20 -29.04 -11.50
C GLY A 3 -14.68 -27.63 -11.13
N HIS A 4 -15.65 -27.57 -10.22
CA HIS A 4 -15.87 -26.42 -9.33
C HIS A 4 -14.71 -26.34 -8.33
N ILE A 5 -13.95 -25.24 -8.29
CA ILE A 5 -13.05 -24.91 -7.17
C ILE A 5 -13.23 -23.43 -6.82
N LYS A 6 -13.99 -23.22 -5.75
CA LYS A 6 -14.12 -21.97 -4.98
C LYS A 6 -12.84 -21.79 -4.17
N VAL A 7 -12.10 -20.68 -4.31
CA VAL A 7 -11.30 -20.12 -3.21
C VAL A 7 -11.28 -18.59 -3.25
N HIS A 8 -12.19 -18.02 -2.46
CA HIS A 8 -12.05 -16.81 -1.65
C HIS A 8 -11.24 -15.63 -2.20
N GLN A 9 -11.92 -14.66 -2.83
CA GLN A 9 -11.60 -13.26 -2.59
C GLN A 9 -12.64 -12.72 -1.60
N GLY A 10 -12.42 -13.04 -0.33
CA GLY A 10 -13.19 -12.49 0.78
C GLY A 10 -12.93 -11.00 0.91
N LEU A 11 -13.63 -10.19 0.12
CA LEU A 11 -13.88 -8.77 0.40
C LEU A 11 -15.00 -8.68 1.43
N GLU A 12 -14.83 -9.37 2.56
CA GLU A 12 -15.67 -9.18 3.74
C GLU A 12 -14.83 -8.38 4.73
N SER A 13 -14.90 -7.05 4.61
CA SER A 13 -14.48 -6.15 5.68
C SER A 13 -15.75 -5.53 6.29
N PRO A 14 -16.45 -6.25 7.19
CA PRO A 14 -17.48 -5.63 8.01
C PRO A 14 -16.79 -4.68 9.00
N SER A 15 -17.29 -3.44 9.05
CA SER A 15 -16.91 -2.37 9.99
C SER A 15 -15.52 -1.74 9.78
N LEU A 16 -15.38 -0.88 8.76
CA LEU A 16 -14.53 0.31 8.93
C LEU A 16 -15.40 1.43 9.46
N CYS A 17 -15.34 1.63 10.77
CA CYS A 17 -15.66 2.91 11.39
C CYS A 17 -14.81 3.95 10.65
N LYS A 18 -15.44 4.85 9.89
CA LYS A 18 -14.77 6.02 9.30
C LYS A 18 -14.36 6.98 10.42
N GLY A 19 -13.37 6.60 11.22
CA GLY A 19 -12.63 7.52 12.08
C GLY A 19 -11.65 8.33 11.22
N PRO A 20 -11.27 9.55 11.64
CA PRO A 20 -10.19 10.28 10.98
C PRO A 20 -8.97 9.37 10.92
N LEU A 21 -8.33 9.29 9.75
CA LEU A 21 -7.04 8.61 9.64
C LEU A 21 -6.15 9.13 10.78
N PRO A 22 -5.47 8.24 11.54
CA PRO A 22 -4.55 8.70 12.57
C PRO A 22 -3.58 9.69 11.94
N SER A 23 -3.24 10.73 12.70
CA SER A 23 -2.32 11.81 12.32
C SER A 23 -0.98 11.20 11.90
N TRP A 24 -0.89 10.81 10.63
CA TRP A 24 0.30 10.26 10.05
C TRP A 24 1.14 11.45 9.60
N ASP A 25 2.25 11.62 10.29
CA ASP A 25 3.20 12.67 10.02
C ASP A 25 4.52 12.03 9.53
N LEU A 26 5.45 12.89 9.09
CA LEU A 26 6.81 12.52 8.72
C LEU A 26 7.50 11.69 9.82
N GLN A 27 7.25 12.01 11.09
CA GLN A 27 7.80 11.29 12.23
C GLN A 27 7.31 9.83 12.27
N VAL A 28 6.00 9.61 12.18
CA VAL A 28 5.40 8.27 12.17
C VAL A 28 5.88 7.47 10.97
N ALA A 29 5.99 8.10 9.80
CA ALA A 29 6.56 7.47 8.62
C ALA A 29 8.00 7.00 8.88
N ALA A 30 8.85 7.89 9.43
CA ALA A 30 10.25 7.62 9.70
C ALA A 30 10.44 6.49 10.71
N GLU A 31 9.67 6.48 11.81
CA GLU A 31 9.70 5.40 12.80
C GLU A 31 9.30 4.06 12.18
N ASN A 32 8.21 4.04 11.39
CA ASN A 32 7.78 2.81 10.72
C ASN A 32 8.80 2.30 9.71
N ALA A 33 9.42 3.20 8.94
CA ALA A 33 10.44 2.84 7.97
C ALA A 33 11.71 2.33 8.66
N GLN A 34 12.12 2.95 9.77
CA GLN A 34 13.24 2.51 10.59
C GLN A 34 13.01 1.10 11.14
N MET A 35 11.79 0.79 11.61
CA MET A 35 11.41 -0.56 12.02
C MET A 35 11.47 -1.60 10.90
N GLN A 36 11.36 -1.17 9.63
CA GLN A 36 11.52 -2.05 8.47
C GLN A 36 12.94 -2.03 7.88
N GLY A 37 13.86 -1.24 8.44
CA GLY A 37 15.21 -1.05 7.91
C GLY A 37 15.25 -0.30 6.57
N ILE A 38 14.26 0.57 6.31
CA ILE A 38 14.13 1.32 5.05
C ILE A 38 14.49 2.79 5.30
N VAL A 39 15.33 3.35 4.44
CA VAL A 39 15.67 4.77 4.46
C VAL A 39 14.62 5.55 3.69
N LEU A 40 13.81 6.35 4.37
CA LEU A 40 12.86 7.23 3.70
C LEU A 40 13.61 8.33 2.94
N THR A 41 13.30 8.41 1.66
CA THR A 41 13.74 9.49 0.77
C THR A 41 12.50 10.17 0.19
N SER A 42 12.66 11.29 -0.50
CA SER A 42 11.55 11.99 -1.17
C SER A 42 10.74 11.06 -2.09
N ALA A 43 11.41 10.09 -2.74
CA ALA A 43 10.74 9.08 -3.55
C ALA A 43 9.83 8.16 -2.71
N HIS A 44 10.26 7.76 -1.52
CA HIS A 44 9.42 6.95 -0.64
C HIS A 44 8.21 7.74 -0.16
N PHE A 45 8.40 8.98 0.27
CA PHE A 45 7.30 9.86 0.70
C PHE A 45 6.24 10.02 -0.38
N GLU A 46 6.67 10.26 -1.62
CA GLU A 46 5.74 10.39 -2.74
C GLU A 46 4.85 9.15 -2.92
N ILE A 47 5.42 7.95 -2.77
CA ILE A 47 4.68 6.69 -2.88
C ILE A 47 3.76 6.46 -1.67
N LEU A 48 4.19 6.84 -0.47
CA LEU A 48 3.39 6.75 0.75
C LEU A 48 2.17 7.66 0.70
N GLU A 49 2.34 8.90 0.26
CA GLU A 49 1.25 9.86 0.07
C GLU A 49 0.24 9.37 -0.97
N LEU A 50 0.72 8.76 -2.07
CA LEU A 50 -0.14 8.13 -3.07
C LEU A 50 -0.92 6.96 -2.50
N ALA A 51 -0.29 6.10 -1.69
CA ALA A 51 -0.98 4.99 -1.04
C ALA A 51 -2.04 5.45 -0.04
N ARG A 52 -1.78 6.54 0.70
CA ARG A 52 -2.78 7.17 1.57
C ARG A 52 -3.93 7.77 0.76
N SER A 53 -3.62 8.47 -0.32
CA SER A 53 -4.62 9.01 -1.25
C SER A 53 -5.48 7.90 -1.86
N PHE A 54 -4.86 6.77 -2.21
CA PHE A 54 -5.58 5.57 -2.65
C PHE A 54 -6.53 5.08 -1.55
N PHE A 55 -6.07 4.94 -0.31
CA PHE A 55 -6.93 4.50 0.79
C PHE A 55 -8.11 5.47 1.04
N VAL A 56 -7.87 6.78 0.98
CA VAL A 56 -8.94 7.80 1.12
C VAL A 56 -9.96 7.68 -0.02
N GLN A 57 -9.50 7.45 -1.25
CA GLN A 57 -10.36 7.35 -2.43
C GLN A 57 -11.14 6.03 -2.51
N TYR A 58 -10.50 4.91 -2.19
CA TYR A 58 -11.06 3.57 -2.40
C TYR A 58 -11.54 2.89 -1.11
N GLY A 59 -11.07 3.33 0.06
CA GLY A 59 -11.45 2.79 1.37
C GLY A 59 -10.74 1.50 1.79
N PHE A 60 -9.73 1.04 1.05
CA PHE A 60 -8.99 -0.18 1.36
C PHE A 60 -7.48 -0.07 1.04
N SER A 61 -6.67 -0.91 1.68
CA SER A 61 -5.21 -0.90 1.52
C SER A 61 -4.81 -1.41 0.12
N PRO A 62 -3.92 -0.70 -0.60
CA PRO A 62 -3.57 -1.06 -1.97
C PRO A 62 -2.70 -2.34 -2.02
N SER A 63 -3.14 -3.34 -2.78
CA SER A 63 -2.31 -4.48 -3.17
C SER A 63 -1.29 -4.10 -4.26
N SER A 64 -0.30 -4.96 -4.52
CA SER A 64 0.80 -4.69 -5.46
C SER A 64 0.34 -4.26 -6.87
N ARG A 65 -0.67 -4.94 -7.44
CA ARG A 65 -1.26 -4.59 -8.75
C ARG A 65 -1.97 -3.22 -8.77
N PRO A 66 -3.00 -2.97 -7.94
CA PRO A 66 -3.68 -1.67 -7.92
C PRO A 66 -2.77 -0.52 -7.52
N LEU A 67 -1.78 -0.76 -6.65
CA LEU A 67 -0.78 0.25 -6.28
C LEU A 67 0.07 0.70 -7.47
N SER A 68 0.67 -0.28 -8.17
CA SER A 68 1.51 -0.03 -9.34
C SER A 68 0.76 0.74 -10.43
N LYS A 69 -0.52 0.35 -10.65
CA LYS A 69 -1.40 1.04 -11.59
C LYS A 69 -1.68 2.48 -11.14
N TYR A 70 -2.09 2.67 -9.89
CA TYR A 70 -2.40 4.00 -9.35
C TYR A 70 -1.21 4.96 -9.41
N ILE A 71 -0.01 4.48 -9.07
CA ILE A 71 1.22 5.28 -9.15
C ILE A 71 1.53 5.62 -10.62
N SER A 72 1.35 4.66 -11.53
CA SER A 72 1.50 4.91 -12.97
C SER A 72 0.56 5.99 -13.47
N GLU A 73 -0.69 5.98 -13.01
CA GLU A 73 -1.71 6.96 -13.39
C GLU A 73 -1.42 8.36 -12.80
N LYS A 74 -0.83 8.44 -11.60
CA LYS A 74 -0.58 9.73 -10.91
C LYS A 74 0.79 10.35 -11.19
N LYS A 75 1.83 9.54 -11.36
CA LYS A 75 3.22 10.00 -11.52
C LYS A 75 3.89 9.50 -12.80
N GLY A 76 3.16 8.76 -13.64
CA GLY A 76 3.66 8.18 -14.87
C GLY A 76 4.12 6.73 -14.69
N LEU A 77 4.06 5.99 -15.80
CA LEU A 77 4.41 4.57 -15.89
C LEU A 77 5.77 4.25 -15.26
N GLU A 78 6.74 5.14 -15.37
CA GLU A 78 8.10 4.93 -14.87
C GLU A 78 8.16 4.65 -13.37
N LYS A 79 7.41 5.42 -12.57
CA LYS A 79 7.36 5.28 -11.10
C LYS A 79 6.43 4.16 -10.64
N GLY A 80 5.42 3.81 -11.45
CA GLY A 80 4.53 2.71 -11.15
C GLY A 80 5.06 1.34 -11.58
N ARG A 81 6.25 1.26 -12.19
CA ARG A 81 6.87 -0.03 -12.52
C ARG A 81 7.23 -0.80 -11.25
N SER A 82 6.96 -2.10 -11.28
CA SER A 82 7.37 -3.03 -10.20
C SER A 82 8.84 -2.90 -9.84
N ILE A 83 9.73 -2.74 -10.84
CA ILE A 83 11.17 -2.58 -10.60
C ILE A 83 11.52 -1.31 -9.81
N TYR A 84 10.80 -0.21 -10.04
CA TYR A 84 10.99 1.02 -9.29
C TYR A 84 10.54 0.87 -7.85
N LEU A 85 9.35 0.26 -7.65
CA LEU A 85 8.82 -0.02 -6.32
C LEU A 85 9.69 -1.00 -5.53
N LEU A 86 10.24 -2.02 -6.19
CA LEU A 86 11.15 -2.98 -5.56
C LEU A 86 12.49 -2.37 -5.18
N ARG A 87 12.98 -1.34 -5.90
CA ARG A 87 14.17 -0.59 -5.49
C ARG A 87 13.94 0.20 -4.21
N LEU A 88 12.76 0.80 -4.06
CA LEU A 88 12.41 1.59 -2.88
C LEU A 88 12.03 0.69 -1.69
N PHE A 89 11.15 -0.28 -1.95
CA PHE A 89 10.59 -1.17 -0.96
C PHE A 89 10.93 -2.62 -1.33
N PRO A 90 12.08 -3.15 -0.85
CA PRO A 90 12.52 -4.49 -1.22
C PRO A 90 11.56 -5.56 -0.72
N GLN A 91 11.43 -6.65 -1.47
CA GLN A 91 10.57 -7.81 -1.19
C GLN A 91 9.06 -7.57 -1.34
N GLN A 92 8.46 -6.68 -0.54
CA GLN A 92 7.00 -6.55 -0.46
C GLN A 92 6.56 -5.08 -0.51
N PRO A 93 6.54 -4.44 -1.70
CA PRO A 93 6.26 -3.01 -1.81
C PRO A 93 4.90 -2.64 -1.24
N ALA A 94 3.84 -3.37 -1.58
CA ALA A 94 2.49 -3.08 -1.08
C ALA A 94 2.39 -3.16 0.46
N ILE A 95 2.99 -4.18 1.08
CA ILE A 95 2.93 -4.37 2.53
C ILE A 95 3.78 -3.31 3.25
N LEU A 96 4.99 -3.06 2.76
CA LEU A 96 5.89 -2.06 3.34
C LEU A 96 5.29 -0.66 3.22
N ILE A 97 4.76 -0.30 2.05
CA ILE A 97 4.09 0.98 1.82
C ILE A 97 2.89 1.12 2.74
N ALA A 98 2.02 0.11 2.84
CA ALA A 98 0.87 0.16 3.75
C ALA A 98 1.29 0.30 5.21
N LYS A 99 2.29 -0.48 5.67
CA LYS A 99 2.82 -0.37 7.03
C LYS A 99 3.38 1.02 7.33
N ILE A 100 4.24 1.52 6.45
CA ILE A 100 4.92 2.81 6.65
C ILE A 100 3.92 3.97 6.54
N ALA A 101 2.92 3.86 5.66
CA ALA A 101 1.85 4.82 5.50
C ALA A 101 0.83 4.83 6.66
N GLY A 102 1.02 3.99 7.68
CA GLY A 102 0.09 3.84 8.80
C GLY A 102 -1.27 3.29 8.39
N LEU A 103 -1.33 2.57 7.26
CA LEU A 103 -2.56 1.94 6.78
C LEU A 103 -2.79 0.61 7.49
N PRO A 104 -4.05 0.20 7.70
CA PRO A 104 -4.35 -1.11 8.27
C PRO A 104 -3.73 -2.21 7.41
N LYS A 105 -3.14 -3.21 8.07
CA LYS A 105 -2.53 -4.36 7.38
C LYS A 105 -3.54 -4.94 6.38
N PRO A 106 -3.15 -5.15 5.11
CA PRO A 106 -4.04 -5.78 4.15
C PRO A 106 -4.36 -7.18 4.66
N LYS A 107 -5.63 -7.44 5.00
CA LYS A 107 -6.09 -8.75 5.51
C LYS A 107 -6.02 -9.87 4.46
N ASN A 108 -5.56 -9.59 3.24
CA ASN A 108 -5.57 -10.55 2.14
C ASN A 108 -4.14 -10.79 1.61
N CYS A 109 -3.35 -11.55 2.38
CA CYS A 109 -2.14 -12.20 1.89
C CYS A 109 -2.59 -13.57 1.33
N LEU A 110 -2.94 -13.60 0.04
CA LEU A 110 -3.18 -14.81 -0.74
C LEU A 110 -2.42 -14.68 -2.06
#